data_AF-A0A4R1W1C9-F1
#
_entry.id   AF-A0A4R1W1C9-F1
#
_cell.length_a   1.000
_cell.length_b   1.000
_cell.length_c   1.000
_cell.angle_alpha   90.00
_cell.angle_beta   90.00
_cell.angle_gamma   90.00
#
_symmetry.space_group_name_H-M   'P 1'
#
loop_
_entity.id
_entity.type
_entity.pdbx_description
1 polymer ?
#
loop_
_entity_poly.entity_id
_entity_poly.type
_entity_poly.pdbx_seq_one_letter_code
_entity_poly.pdbx_strand_id
1 'polypeptide(L)'
;MLETRNWFAKQPASEGELAEIRHALPTTLPLAYFDLLAETNGGEGPLPVNPYNFCLDPVVTVLDAFRSRNYDRPDLDGFLVFGGDGSRELIAFDMRSGLPGAIVTIDMVVGPESAEIVASNFDQFVSMLGHSSEDYRRL
;
A
#
# COMPACT_ATOMS: atom_id res chain seq x y z
N MET A 1 -0.28 -4.93 15.41
CA MET A 1 -1.46 -4.76 14.52
C MET A 1 -1.81 -6.05 13.77
N LEU A 2 -0.82 -6.86 13.40
CA LEU A 2 -0.96 -8.00 12.50
C LEU A 2 -0.73 -9.37 13.17
N GLU A 3 -0.41 -9.44 14.47
CA GLU A 3 0.04 -10.66 15.17
C GLU A 3 -0.89 -11.88 15.08
N THR A 4 -2.19 -11.67 14.83
CA THR A 4 -3.19 -12.76 14.70
C THR A 4 -3.69 -12.95 13.27
N ARG A 5 -3.12 -12.22 12.31
CA ARG A 5 -3.58 -12.22 10.92
C ARG A 5 -2.71 -13.12 10.07
N ASN A 6 -3.24 -13.58 8.93
CA ASN A 6 -2.45 -14.34 7.98
C ASN A 6 -1.50 -13.38 7.25
N TRP A 7 -0.39 -13.02 7.86
CA TRP A 7 0.54 -12.03 7.32
C TRP A 7 1.98 -12.51 7.50
N PHE A 8 2.70 -12.63 6.38
CA PHE A 8 4.12 -12.96 6.34
C PHE A 8 4.94 -11.68 6.49
N ALA A 9 5.04 -11.20 7.74
CA ALA A 9 5.78 -10.00 8.08
C ALA A 9 7.28 -10.11 7.74
N LYS A 10 7.87 -9.00 7.27
CA LYS A 10 9.31 -8.77 7.28
C LYS A 10 9.72 -7.98 8.52
N GLN A 11 11.03 -7.82 8.72
CA GLN A 11 11.56 -7.01 9.82
C GLN A 11 10.97 -5.59 9.78
N PRO A 12 10.69 -4.99 10.94
CA PRO A 12 10.33 -3.57 11.05
C PRO A 12 11.28 -2.64 10.30
N ALA A 13 10.77 -1.51 9.83
CA ALA A 13 11.62 -0.46 9.29
C ALA A 13 12.45 0.16 10.42
N SER A 14 13.72 0.43 10.15
CA SER A 14 14.59 1.13 11.10
C SER A 14 14.14 2.57 11.31
N GLU A 15 14.56 3.18 12.42
CA GLU A 15 14.28 4.60 12.69
C GLU A 15 14.80 5.51 11.57
N GLY A 16 15.94 5.17 10.97
CA GLY A 16 16.51 5.92 9.84
C GLY A 16 15.64 5.84 8.58
N GLU A 17 15.16 4.65 8.22
CA GLU A 17 14.24 4.45 7.09
C GLU A 17 12.91 5.18 7.31
N LEU A 18 12.35 5.09 8.52
CA LEU A 18 11.12 5.79 8.88
C LEU A 18 11.28 7.31 8.84
N ALA A 19 12.42 7.84 9.28
CA ALA A 19 12.72 9.27 9.19
C ALA A 19 12.86 9.72 7.73
N GLU A 20 13.56 8.94 6.90
CA GLU A 20 13.76 9.24 5.47
C GLU A 20 12.43 9.26 4.72
N ILE A 21 11.60 8.23 4.88
CA ILE A 21 10.33 8.14 4.15
C ILE A 21 9.32 9.21 4.59
N ARG A 22 9.27 9.55 5.89
CA ARG A 22 8.44 10.66 6.39
C ARG A 22 8.90 12.02 5.87
N HIS A 23 10.19 12.19 5.60
CA HIS A 23 10.72 13.42 5.03
C HIS A 23 10.46 13.53 3.51
N ALA A 24 10.52 12.41 2.80
CA ALA A 24 10.36 12.37 1.35
C ALA A 24 8.91 12.42 0.89
N LEU A 25 8.02 11.67 1.54
CA LEU A 25 6.63 11.53 1.11
C LEU A 25 5.74 12.69 1.58
N PRO A 26 4.58 12.92 0.92
CA PRO A 26 3.64 13.97 1.33
C PRO A 26 3.24 13.85 2.80
N THR A 27 3.35 14.96 3.54
CA THR A 27 2.97 15.06 4.97
C THR A 27 1.48 14.81 5.22
N THR A 28 0.69 14.82 4.15
CA THR A 28 -0.71 14.50 4.20
C THR A 28 -0.91 13.02 4.55
N LEU A 29 -0.06 12.09 4.10
CA LEU A 29 -0.29 10.64 4.23
C LEU A 29 -0.69 10.21 5.65
N PRO A 30 -1.61 9.21 5.78
CA PRO A 30 -2.07 8.75 7.08
C PRO A 30 -0.90 8.25 7.97
N LEU A 31 -0.89 8.65 9.24
CA LEU A 31 0.12 8.18 10.20
C LEU A 31 0.19 6.65 10.29
N ALA A 32 -0.97 6.00 10.18
CA ALA A 32 -1.10 4.55 10.18
C ALA A 32 -0.26 3.84 9.10
N TYR A 33 0.06 4.51 7.97
CA TYR A 33 0.96 3.94 6.96
C TYR A 33 2.39 3.78 7.49
N PHE A 34 2.89 4.80 8.19
CA PHE A 34 4.20 4.73 8.80
C PHE A 34 4.22 3.81 10.02
N ASP A 35 3.11 3.69 10.73
CA ASP A 35 2.97 2.73 11.83
C ASP A 35 2.98 1.29 11.30
N LEU A 36 2.36 1.02 10.14
CA LEU A 36 2.47 -0.26 9.44
C LEU A 36 3.93 -0.59 9.09
N LEU A 37 4.68 0.37 8.52
CA LEU A 37 6.09 0.18 8.18
C LEU A 37 6.98 -0.04 9.41
N ALA A 38 6.65 0.60 10.54
CA ALA A 38 7.30 0.40 11.82
C ALA A 38 6.99 -0.97 12.44
N GLU A 39 5.93 -1.64 12.01
CA GLU A 39 5.65 -3.04 12.38
C GLU A 39 6.24 -4.02 11.36
N THR A 40 6.24 -3.68 10.07
CA THR A 40 6.73 -4.56 9.01
C THR A 40 7.17 -3.77 7.76
N ASN A 41 8.46 -3.87 7.42
CA ASN A 41 9.06 -3.19 6.26
C ASN A 41 8.93 -4.07 5.01
N GLY A 42 7.72 -4.11 4.48
CA GLY A 42 7.31 -5.08 3.48
C GLY A 42 6.72 -6.34 4.11
N GLY A 43 6.36 -7.31 3.28
CA GLY A 43 5.65 -8.51 3.72
C GLY A 43 4.45 -8.77 2.82
N GLU A 44 3.77 -9.89 3.05
CA GLU A 44 2.67 -10.28 2.19
C GLU A 44 1.57 -11.06 2.91
N GLY A 45 0.36 -10.99 2.38
CA GLY A 45 -0.76 -11.77 2.88
C GLY A 45 -2.04 -11.51 2.09
N PRO A 46 -3.09 -12.32 2.34
CA PRO A 46 -4.36 -12.17 1.66
C PRO A 46 -5.01 -10.80 1.90
N LEU A 47 -5.73 -10.36 0.87
CA LEU A 47 -6.76 -9.34 0.94
C LEU A 47 -8.13 -9.98 0.67
N PRO A 48 -9.22 -9.46 1.28
CA PRO A 48 -10.54 -10.02 1.10
C PRO A 48 -11.24 -9.57 -0.20
N VAL A 49 -10.65 -8.63 -0.93
CA VAL A 49 -11.13 -8.07 -2.19
C VAL A 49 -9.99 -8.03 -3.21
N ASN A 50 -10.29 -7.80 -4.49
CA ASN A 50 -9.30 -7.58 -5.55
C ASN A 50 -8.15 -6.67 -5.06
N PRO A 51 -6.87 -7.05 -5.16
CA PRO A 51 -6.31 -8.20 -5.90
C PRO A 51 -6.15 -9.52 -5.12
N TYR A 52 -6.83 -9.67 -3.98
CA TYR A 52 -6.89 -10.87 -3.11
C TYR A 52 -5.58 -11.27 -2.43
N ASN A 53 -4.47 -10.67 -2.82
CA ASN A 53 -3.18 -10.74 -2.15
C ASN A 53 -2.57 -9.34 -2.12
N PHE A 54 -1.85 -9.02 -1.06
CA PHE A 54 -1.08 -7.79 -0.98
C PHE A 54 0.34 -8.11 -0.58
N CYS A 55 1.29 -7.64 -1.40
CA CYS A 55 2.70 -7.55 -1.11
C CYS A 55 3.01 -6.08 -0.81
N LEU A 56 3.29 -5.77 0.45
CA LEU A 56 3.75 -4.45 0.88
C LEU A 56 5.18 -4.25 0.38
N ASP A 57 5.43 -3.12 -0.27
CA ASP A 57 6.77 -2.73 -0.66
C ASP A 57 7.56 -2.25 0.57
N PRO A 58 8.85 -2.63 0.70
CA PRO A 58 9.71 -2.05 1.71
C PRO A 58 9.98 -0.57 1.41
N VAL A 59 10.36 0.19 2.44
CA VAL A 59 10.64 1.64 2.40
C VAL A 59 11.53 2.02 1.20
N VAL A 60 12.59 1.25 0.94
CA VAL A 60 13.51 1.51 -0.17
C VAL A 60 12.80 1.48 -1.53
N THR A 61 11.94 0.49 -1.76
CA THR A 61 11.19 0.36 -3.01
C THR A 61 10.20 1.50 -3.19
N VAL A 62 9.49 1.88 -2.13
CA VAL A 62 8.55 3.02 -2.15
C VAL A 62 9.29 4.32 -2.44
N LEU A 63 10.45 4.54 -1.82
CA LEU A 63 11.26 5.73 -2.07
C LEU A 63 11.81 5.78 -3.49
N ASP A 64 12.31 4.66 -4.00
CA ASP A 64 12.81 4.57 -5.37
C ASP A 64 11.70 4.84 -6.38
N ALA A 65 10.52 4.24 -6.18
CA ALA A 65 9.34 4.51 -7.00
C ALA A 65 8.95 6.00 -6.93
N PHE A 66 8.84 6.58 -5.74
CA PHE A 66 8.47 7.98 -5.57
C PHE A 66 9.47 8.94 -6.25
N ARG A 67 10.78 8.72 -6.04
CA ARG A 67 11.86 9.55 -6.61
C ARG A 67 11.97 9.44 -8.12
N SER A 68 11.67 8.27 -8.67
CA SER A 68 11.63 8.01 -10.11
C SER A 68 10.28 8.31 -10.75
N ARG A 69 9.33 8.92 -10.01
CA ARG A 69 7.96 9.17 -10.49
C ARG A 69 7.28 7.90 -11.00
N ASN A 70 7.19 6.91 -10.11
CA ASN A 70 6.67 5.57 -10.34
C ASN A 70 7.42 4.83 -11.48
N TYR A 71 8.76 4.83 -11.43
CA TYR A 71 9.63 4.19 -12.44
C TYR A 71 9.42 4.74 -13.86
N ASP A 72 9.47 6.07 -14.00
CA ASP A 72 9.27 6.79 -15.25
C ASP A 72 7.92 6.49 -15.93
N ARG A 73 6.87 6.29 -15.11
CA ARG A 73 5.47 6.11 -15.53
C ARG A 73 4.66 7.37 -15.25
N PRO A 74 4.74 8.41 -16.10
CA PRO A 74 4.04 9.68 -15.87
C PRO A 74 2.51 9.53 -15.88
N ASP A 75 1.98 8.46 -16.45
CA ASP A 75 0.55 8.12 -16.39
C ASP A 75 0.09 7.79 -14.96
N LEU A 76 1.00 7.41 -14.06
CA LEU A 76 0.73 7.17 -12.64
C LEU A 76 0.96 8.42 -11.77
N ASP A 77 1.15 9.60 -12.35
CA ASP A 77 1.20 10.84 -11.58
C ASP A 77 -0.10 11.03 -10.78
N GLY A 78 0.02 11.38 -9.51
CA GLY A 78 -1.12 11.48 -8.59
C GLY A 78 -1.46 10.18 -7.87
N PHE A 79 -0.74 9.09 -8.12
CA PHE A 79 -0.77 7.88 -7.31
C PHE A 79 0.56 7.70 -6.57
N LEU A 80 0.47 7.28 -5.30
CA LEU A 80 1.63 6.85 -4.53
C LEU A 80 1.54 5.34 -4.33
N VAL A 81 2.31 4.61 -5.13
CA VAL A 81 2.38 3.15 -5.08
C VAL A 81 3.13 2.72 -3.82
N PHE A 82 2.59 1.76 -3.09
CA PHE A 82 3.22 1.22 -1.88
C PHE A 82 3.19 -0.31 -1.80
N GLY A 83 2.85 -0.97 -2.90
CA GLY A 83 2.86 -2.41 -3.03
C GLY A 83 2.06 -2.88 -4.23
N GLY A 84 1.70 -4.14 -4.23
CA GLY A 84 0.94 -4.78 -5.31
C GLY A 84 0.45 -6.17 -4.94
N ASP A 85 0.08 -6.97 -5.91
CA ASP A 85 -0.26 -8.39 -5.72
C ASP A 85 0.95 -9.34 -5.80
N GLY A 86 2.13 -8.79 -6.12
CA GLY A 86 3.36 -9.53 -6.43
C GLY A 86 3.51 -9.88 -7.92
N SER A 87 2.63 -9.37 -8.78
CA SER A 87 2.57 -9.70 -10.21
C SER A 87 2.19 -8.51 -11.09
N ARG A 88 0.90 -8.24 -11.32
CA ARG A 88 0.42 -7.28 -12.33
C ARG A 88 -0.47 -6.17 -11.77
N GLU A 89 -0.80 -6.22 -10.49
CA GLU A 89 -1.64 -5.23 -9.83
C GLU A 89 -0.79 -4.39 -8.90
N LEU A 90 -0.90 -3.07 -9.01
CA LEU A 90 -0.33 -2.12 -8.07
C LEU A 90 -1.37 -1.77 -7.01
N ILE A 91 -0.95 -1.57 -5.77
CA ILE A 91 -1.77 -0.93 -4.74
C ILE A 91 -1.17 0.44 -4.40
N ALA A 92 -2.02 1.47 -4.43
CA ALA A 92 -1.60 2.85 -4.31
C ALA A 92 -2.58 3.71 -3.48
N PHE A 93 -2.07 4.78 -2.89
CA PHE A 93 -2.89 5.90 -2.47
C PHE A 93 -3.32 6.71 -3.71
N ASP A 94 -4.62 6.95 -3.88
CA ASP A 94 -5.11 7.92 -4.85
C ASP A 94 -5.04 9.34 -4.27
N MET A 95 -4.06 10.10 -4.71
CA MET A 95 -3.79 11.46 -4.23
C MET A 95 -4.50 12.54 -5.07
N ARG A 96 -5.21 12.17 -6.13
CA ARG A 96 -5.84 13.11 -7.08
C ARG A 96 -7.00 13.88 -6.46
N SER A 97 -7.70 13.27 -5.50
CA SER A 97 -8.92 13.83 -4.87
C SER A 97 -8.68 14.46 -3.50
N GLY A 98 -7.43 14.50 -3.02
CA GLY A 98 -7.10 14.90 -1.66
C GLY A 98 -7.40 13.82 -0.60
N LEU A 99 -7.11 14.12 0.66
CA LEU A 99 -7.14 13.14 1.75
C LEU A 99 -8.49 13.01 2.48
N PRO A 100 -8.79 11.83 3.08
CA PRO A 100 -7.87 10.76 3.49
C PRO A 100 -7.33 9.82 2.40
N GLY A 101 -7.76 9.97 1.14
CA GLY A 101 -7.25 9.25 -0.01
C GLY A 101 -7.74 7.80 -0.04
N ALA A 102 -8.42 7.40 -1.11
CA ALA A 102 -8.79 6.00 -1.27
C ALA A 102 -7.53 5.16 -1.52
N ILE A 103 -7.56 3.91 -1.09
CA ILE A 103 -6.60 2.90 -1.53
C ILE A 103 -7.18 2.22 -2.75
N VAL A 104 -6.42 2.20 -3.83
CA VAL A 104 -6.84 1.65 -5.12
C VAL A 104 -5.92 0.51 -5.56
N THR A 105 -6.47 -0.39 -6.37
CA THR A 105 -5.70 -1.32 -7.19
C THR A 105 -5.64 -0.81 -8.62
N ILE A 106 -4.54 -1.02 -9.32
CA ILE A 106 -4.32 -0.57 -10.71
C ILE A 106 -3.64 -1.71 -11.49
N ASP A 107 -4.25 -2.14 -12.59
CA ASP A 107 -3.64 -3.07 -13.53
C ASP A 107 -2.47 -2.37 -14.25
N MET A 108 -1.27 -2.94 -14.16
CA MET A 108 -0.04 -2.34 -14.70
C MET A 108 -0.03 -2.18 -16.23
N VAL A 109 -0.81 -3.01 -16.95
CA VAL A 109 -0.92 -3.03 -18.40
C VAL A 109 -1.93 -2.00 -18.89
N VAL A 110 -3.09 -1.91 -18.23
CA VAL A 110 -4.13 -0.92 -18.57
C VAL A 110 -3.77 0.47 -18.06
N GLY A 111 -3.13 0.56 -16.90
CA GLY A 111 -2.70 1.79 -16.27
C GLY A 111 -3.82 2.48 -15.47
N PRO A 112 -3.72 3.80 -15.20
CA PRO A 112 -4.52 4.51 -14.21
C PRO A 112 -6.04 4.47 -14.43
N GLU A 113 -6.50 4.21 -15.66
CA GLU A 113 -7.93 4.08 -15.99
C GLU A 113 -8.57 2.80 -15.43
N SER A 114 -7.75 1.83 -15.02
CA SER A 114 -8.20 0.61 -14.34
C SER A 114 -8.37 0.79 -12.83
N ALA A 115 -8.12 1.98 -12.29
CA ALA A 115 -8.10 2.19 -10.84
C ALA A 115 -9.44 1.83 -10.18
N GLU A 116 -9.43 0.82 -9.32
CA GLU A 116 -10.58 0.36 -8.56
C GLU A 116 -10.35 0.57 -7.06
N ILE A 117 -11.37 1.05 -6.34
CA ILE A 117 -11.28 1.29 -4.90
C ILE A 117 -11.22 -0.04 -4.15
N VAL A 118 -10.13 -0.26 -3.43
CA VAL A 118 -9.92 -1.37 -2.48
C VAL A 118 -10.46 -0.99 -1.10
N ALA A 119 -10.17 0.24 -0.66
CA ALA A 119 -10.65 0.79 0.61
C ALA A 119 -10.84 2.31 0.52
N SER A 120 -11.79 2.83 1.27
CA SER A 120 -12.11 4.28 1.29
C SER A 120 -11.05 5.13 2.00
N ASN A 121 -10.21 4.50 2.82
CA ASN A 121 -9.09 5.11 3.53
C ASN A 121 -8.11 4.02 4.00
N PHE A 122 -6.94 4.45 4.49
CA PHE A 122 -5.89 3.54 4.91
C PHE A 122 -6.21 2.73 6.17
N ASP A 123 -6.94 3.28 7.13
CA ASP A 123 -7.33 2.52 8.34
C ASP A 123 -8.24 1.33 7.99
N GLN A 124 -9.19 1.55 7.06
CA GLN A 124 -10.01 0.48 6.49
C GLN A 124 -9.14 -0.54 5.76
N PHE A 125 -8.20 -0.11 4.92
CA PHE A 125 -7.28 -1.00 4.22
C PHE A 125 -6.47 -1.86 5.20
N VAL A 126 -5.91 -1.24 6.24
CA VAL A 126 -5.20 -1.93 7.31
C VAL A 126 -6.08 -2.98 7.94
N SER A 127 -7.36 -2.71 8.24
CA SER A 127 -8.28 -3.70 8.83
C SER A 127 -8.49 -4.95 7.97
N MET A 128 -8.20 -4.87 6.67
CA MET A 128 -8.37 -5.95 5.71
C MET A 128 -7.14 -6.86 5.57
N LEU A 129 -5.95 -6.37 5.94
CA LEU A 129 -4.68 -7.09 5.76
C LEU A 129 -4.69 -8.45 6.48
N GLY A 130 -4.35 -9.52 5.75
CA GLY A 130 -4.23 -10.86 6.29
C GLY A 130 -5.57 -11.57 6.53
N HIS A 131 -6.64 -11.07 5.92
CA HIS A 131 -7.95 -11.71 5.88
C HIS A 131 -8.28 -12.18 4.46
N SER A 132 -8.75 -13.42 4.33
CA SER A 132 -9.34 -13.88 3.06
C SER A 132 -10.76 -13.36 2.90
N SER A 133 -11.31 -13.46 1.68
CA SER A 133 -12.70 -13.09 1.43
C SER A 133 -13.71 -13.91 2.26
N GLU A 134 -13.36 -15.13 2.66
CA GLU A 134 -14.19 -15.98 3.51
C GLU A 134 -14.16 -15.55 4.98
N ASP A 135 -13.00 -15.12 5.47
CA ASP A 135 -12.83 -14.62 6.83
C ASP A 135 -13.54 -13.28 7.01
N TYR A 136 -13.42 -12.41 6.01
CA TYR A 136 -13.90 -11.02 6.10
C TYR A 136 -15.42 -10.91 6.05
N ARG A 137 -16.14 -11.81 5.35
CA ARG A 137 -17.62 -11.83 5.36
C ARG A 137 -18.22 -12.22 6.71
N ARG A 138 -17.42 -12.71 7.66
CA ARG A 138 -17.85 -13.16 8.98
C ARG A 138 -17.59 -12.14 10.09
N LEU A 139 -16.92 -11.02 9.78
CA LEU A 139 -16.68 -9.88 10.65
C LEU A 139 -17.78 -8.83 10.48
#